data_AF-A0A450USH9-F1
#
_entry.id   AF-A0A450USH9-F1
#
_cell.length_a   1.000
_cell.length_b   1.000
_cell.length_c   1.000
_cell.angle_alpha   90.00
_cell.angle_beta   90.00
_cell.angle_gamma   90.00
#
_symmetry.space_group_name_H-M   'P 1'
#
loop_
_entity.id
_entity.type
_entity.pdbx_description
1 polymer ?
#
loop_
_entity_poly.entity_id
_entity_poly.type
_entity_poly.pdbx_seq_one_letter_code
_entity_poly.pdbx_strand_id
1 'polypeptide(L)' 'FNNKVKLTTRKAYGFRTYHGVEIALYHALGNLPVPKSTHEFF' A
#
# COMPACT_ATOMS: atom_id res chain seq x y z
N PHE A 1 -7.19 -12.73 -4.42
CA PHE A 1 -7.06 -11.27 -4.33
C PHE A 1 -7.69 -10.73 -3.04
N ASN A 2 -9.01 -10.91 -2.83
CA ASN A 2 -9.76 -10.31 -1.71
C ASN A 2 -9.33 -10.79 -0.31
N ASN A 3 -8.95 -12.06 -0.15
CA ASN A 3 -8.50 -12.58 1.15
C ASN A 3 -7.19 -11.94 1.63
N LYS A 4 -6.31 -11.56 0.69
CA LYS A 4 -5.04 -10.89 1.00
C LYS A 4 -5.30 -9.49 1.53
N VAL A 5 -6.17 -8.72 0.85
CA VAL A 5 -6.63 -7.40 1.30
C VAL A 5 -7.20 -7.47 2.72
N LYS A 6 -8.16 -8.38 2.94
CA LYS A 6 -8.82 -8.57 4.24
C LYS A 6 -7.84 -8.88 5.36
N LEU A 7 -6.82 -9.71 5.09
CA LEU A 7 -5.81 -10.06 6.08
C LEU A 7 -4.88 -8.88 6.38
N THR A 8 -4.46 -8.13 5.37
CA THR A 8 -3.56 -6.98 5.55
C THR A 8 -4.24 -5.84 6.30
N THR A 9 -5.49 -5.50 5.96
CA THR A 9 -6.27 -4.49 6.69
C THR A 9 -6.56 -4.92 8.12
N ARG A 10 -6.75 -6.22 8.38
CA ARG A 10 -6.75 -6.76 9.74
C ARG A 10 -5.39 -6.44 10.38
N LYS A 11 -4.29 -6.99 9.87
CA LYS A 11 -2.92 -6.82 10.42
C LYS A 11 -2.46 -5.36 10.62
N ALA A 12 -3.07 -4.41 9.94
CA ALA A 12 -2.80 -2.98 10.00
C ALA A 12 -3.27 -2.26 11.29
N TYR A 13 -3.70 -2.98 12.35
CA TYR A 13 -4.19 -2.38 13.61
C TYR A 13 -3.24 -1.36 14.28
N GLY A 14 -1.95 -1.37 13.95
CA GLY A 14 -0.94 -0.47 14.51
C GLY A 14 -0.78 0.87 13.78
N PHE A 15 -1.42 1.07 12.63
CA PHE A 15 -1.33 2.32 11.88
C PHE A 15 -2.29 3.38 12.45
N ARG A 16 -1.77 4.59 12.67
CA ARG A 16 -2.53 5.71 13.26
C ARG A 16 -3.19 6.61 12.22
N THR A 17 -2.95 6.35 10.92
CA THR A 17 -3.46 7.15 9.80
C THR A 17 -3.91 6.25 8.65
N TYR A 18 -4.95 6.67 7.94
CA TYR A 18 -5.44 5.98 6.74
C TYR A 18 -4.37 5.85 5.66
N HIS A 19 -3.54 6.89 5.50
CA HIS A 19 -2.45 6.89 4.53
C HIS A 19 -1.41 5.79 4.81
N GLY A 20 -1.07 5.53 6.08
CA GLY A 20 -0.17 4.43 6.45
C GLY A 20 -0.75 3.06 6.15
N VAL A 21 -2.05 2.88 6.39
CA VAL A 21 -2.79 1.64 6.06
C VAL A 21 -2.80 1.40 4.55
N GLU A 22 -3.04 2.44 3.76
CA GLU A 22 -3.07 2.41 2.30
C GLU A 22 -1.72 1.99 1.70
N ILE A 23 -0.62 2.61 2.16
CA ILE A 23 0.73 2.24 1.73
C ILE A 23 1.06 0.78 2.09
N ALA A 24 0.78 0.35 3.33
CA ALA A 24 1.01 -1.02 3.77
C ALA A 24 0.20 -2.04 2.94
N LEU A 25 -1.03 -1.69 2.58
CA LEU A 25 -1.87 -2.49 1.70
C LEU A 25 -1.25 -2.60 0.31
N TYR A 26 -0.80 -1.49 -0.28
CA TYR A 26 -0.16 -1.50 -1.59
C TYR A 26 1.15 -2.30 -1.61
N HIS A 27 1.98 -2.21 -0.57
CA HIS A 27 3.17 -3.06 -0.40
C HIS A 27 2.82 -4.55 -0.34
N ALA A 28 1.78 -4.91 0.43
CA ALA A 28 1.36 -6.30 0.54
C ALA A 28 0.75 -6.84 -0.76
N LEU A 29 0.09 -5.99 -1.56
CA LEU A 29 -0.52 -6.38 -2.83
C LEU A 29 0.48 -6.34 -4.01
N GLY A 30 1.65 -5.72 -3.84
CA GLY A 30 2.63 -5.52 -4.91
C GLY A 30 2.19 -4.46 -5.93
N ASN A 31 1.29 -3.55 -5.54
CA ASN A 31 0.70 -2.54 -6.41
C ASN A 31 0.99 -1.13 -5.87
N LEU A 32 2.26 -0.86 -5.59
CA LEU A 32 2.69 0.43 -5.05
C LEU A 32 2.49 1.52 -6.11
N PRO A 33 1.89 2.68 -5.77
CA PRO A 33 1.80 3.79 -6.69
C PRO A 33 3.21 4.24 -7.08
N VAL A 34 3.42 4.47 -8.38
CA VAL A 34 4.68 4.99 -8.90
C VAL A 34 4.90 6.40 -8.34
N PRO A 35 6.10 6.71 -7.81
CA PRO A 35 6.39 8.06 -7.37
C PRO A 35 6.34 9.00 -8.57
N LYS A 36 5.72 10.17 -8.40
CA LYS A 36 5.81 11.26 -9.40
C LYS A 36 7.24 11.79 -9.42
N SER A 37 8.12 11.23 -10.25
CA SER A 37 9.46 11.75 -10.48
C SER A 37 9.42 12.86 -11.54
N THR A 38 10.36 13.80 -11.46
CA THR A 38 10.59 14.79 -12.52
C THR A 38 11.48 14.25 -13.64
N HIS A 39 12.12 13.10 -13.41
CA HIS A 39 12.99 12.43 -14.35
C HIS A 39 12.40 11.06 -14.67
N GLU A 40 11.70 10.99 -15.80
CA GLU A 40 11.41 9.74 -16.50
C GLU A 40 12.64 9.47 -17.40
N PHE A 41 13.38 8.39 -17.13
CA PHE A 41 14.38 7.91 -18.08
C PHE A 41 13.64 7.03 -19.09
N PHE A 42 13.59 7.52 -20.33
CA PHE A 42 13.03 6.82 -21.49
C PHE A 42 13.88 5.61 -21.88
#